data_AF-A0A246BQ11-F1
#
_entry.id   AF-A0A246BQ11-F1
#
_cell.length_a   1.000
_cell.length_b   1.000
_cell.length_c   1.000
_cell.angle_alpha   90.00
_cell.angle_beta   90.00
_cell.angle_gamma   90.00
#
_symmetry.space_group_name_H-M   'P 1'
#
loop_
_entity.id
_entity.type
_entity.pdbx_description
1 polymer ?
#
loop_
_entity_poly.entity_id
_entity_poly.type
_entity_poly.pdbx_seq_one_letter_code
_entity_poly.pdbx_strand_id
1 'polypeptide(L)' 'MTAPLDWFDLRVEGDPHPRRFDSAASARAYLLRVERLSEEAAEELLIAGEVHPPLSRRSLELRPLRGG' A
#
# COMPACT_ATOMS: atom_id res chain seq x y z
N MET A 1 -14.07 -17.89 -1.72
CA MET A 1 -14.96 -16.72 -1.93
C MET A 1 -14.05 -15.50 -1.98
N THR A 2 -13.70 -15.03 -3.17
CA THR A 2 -12.84 -13.85 -3.34
C THR A 2 -13.66 -12.63 -2.92
N ALA A 3 -13.26 -11.95 -1.85
CA ALA A 3 -13.88 -10.68 -1.46
C ALA A 3 -13.87 -9.74 -2.68
N PRO A 4 -14.90 -8.90 -2.87
CA PRO A 4 -14.90 -7.90 -3.94
C PRO A 4 -13.60 -7.11 -3.89
N LEU A 5 -13.05 -6.79 -5.06
CA LEU A 5 -11.82 -6.02 -5.24
C LEU A 5 -12.00 -4.67 -4.56
N ASP A 6 -11.62 -4.58 -3.29
CA ASP A 6 -11.54 -3.31 -2.59
C ASP A 6 -10.39 -2.55 -3.24
N TRP A 7 -10.72 -1.49 -3.96
CA TRP A 7 -9.70 -0.61 -4.49
C TRP A 7 -8.92 -0.01 -3.32
N PHE A 8 -7.65 0.29 -3.49
CA PHE A 8 -6.80 0.87 -2.45
C PHE A 8 -6.14 2.15 -2.96
N ASP A 9 -6.08 3.17 -2.10
CA ASP A 9 -5.22 4.32 -2.29
C ASP A 9 -3.98 4.18 -1.39
N LEU A 10 -2.80 4.14 -2.03
CA LEU A 10 -1.50 4.24 -1.38
C LEU A 10 -1.11 5.72 -1.25
N ARG A 11 -0.85 6.16 -0.02
CA ARG A 11 -0.35 7.50 0.30
C ARG A 11 1.09 7.38 0.77
N VAL A 12 1.95 8.25 0.26
CA VAL A 12 3.38 8.30 0.63
C VAL A 12 3.64 9.66 1.27
N GLU A 13 4.39 9.67 2.37
CA GLU A 13 4.78 10.90 3.04
C GLU A 13 5.44 11.90 2.06
N GLY A 14 4.89 13.12 2.03
CA GLY A 14 5.33 14.19 1.15
C GLY A 14 4.83 14.10 -0.30
N ASP A 15 4.06 13.08 -0.66
CA ASP A 15 3.41 12.96 -1.97
C ASP A 15 1.92 13.34 -1.86
N PRO A 16 1.46 14.42 -2.52
CA PRO A 16 0.07 14.83 -2.48
C PRO A 16 -0.86 13.92 -3.30
N HIS A 17 -0.32 13.09 -4.20
CA HIS A 17 -1.10 12.28 -5.12
C HIS A 17 -1.15 10.80 -4.68
N PRO A 18 -2.31 10.29 -4.22
CA PRO A 18 -2.44 8.88 -3.91
C PRO A 18 -2.33 8.02 -5.17
N ARG A 19 -1.68 6.87 -5.04
CA ARG A 19 -1.61 5.85 -6.10
C ARG A 19 -2.69 4.82 -5.87
N ARG A 20 -3.46 4.54 -6.92
CA ARG A 20 -4.64 3.69 -6.81
C ARG A 20 -4.37 2.29 -7.35
N PHE A 21 -4.82 1.29 -6.61
CA PHE A 21 -4.68 -0.12 -6.95
C PHE A 21 -6.05 -0.79 -6.92
N ASP A 22 -6.24 -1.75 -7.82
CA ASP A 22 -7.45 -2.57 -7.92
C ASP A 22 -7.38 -3.84 -7.06
N SER A 23 -6.19 -4.18 -6.53
CA SER A 23 -5.97 -5.40 -5.77
C SER A 23 -4.74 -5.31 -4.88
N ALA A 24 -4.71 -6.14 -3.82
CA ALA A 24 -3.52 -6.30 -2.99
C ALA A 24 -2.31 -6.82 -3.79
N ALA A 25 -2.54 -7.63 -4.83
CA ALA A 25 -1.47 -8.16 -5.68
C ALA A 25 -0.79 -7.06 -6.51
N SER A 26 -1.56 -6.16 -7.12
CA SER A 26 -1.00 -5.03 -7.89
C SER A 26 -0.30 -4.03 -6.96
N ALA A 27 -0.86 -3.77 -5.78
CA ALA A 27 -0.21 -2.98 -4.73
C ALA A 27 1.14 -3.61 -4.30
N ARG A 28 1.18 -4.91 -3.95
CA ARG A 28 2.42 -5.60 -3.56
C ARG A 28 3.51 -5.49 -4.64
N ALA A 29 3.15 -5.72 -5.89
CA ALA A 29 4.09 -5.64 -7.01
C ALA A 29 4.69 -4.24 -7.16
N TYR A 30 3.89 -3.19 -6.95
CA TYR A 30 4.35 -1.81 -6.94
C TYR A 30 5.26 -1.49 -5.76
N LEU A 31 4.90 -1.92 -4.54
CA LEU A 31 5.68 -1.68 -3.32
C LEU A 31 7.09 -2.26 -3.41
N LEU A 32 7.22 -3.47 -3.96
CA LEU A 32 8.53 -4.13 -4.11
C LEU A 32 9.38 -3.51 -5.22
N ARG A 33 8.76 -3.11 -6.35
CA ARG A 33 9.50 -2.66 -7.53
C ARG A 33 9.78 -1.16 -7.53
N VAL A 34 8.79 -0.35 -7.15
CA VAL A 34 8.84 1.11 -7.28
C VAL A 34 9.24 1.76 -5.96
N GLU A 35 8.53 1.45 -4.86
CA GLU A 35 8.90 1.96 -3.53
C GLU A 35 10.13 1.24 -2.94
N ARG A 36 10.50 0.10 -3.54
CA ARG A 36 11.65 -0.73 -3.15
C ARG A 36 11.62 -1.14 -1.68
N LEU A 37 10.41 -1.42 -1.17
CA LEU A 37 10.24 -1.99 0.16
C LEU A 37 10.80 -3.42 0.20
N SER A 38 11.19 -3.86 1.40
CA SER A 38 11.43 -5.27 1.65
C SER A 38 10.10 -6.04 1.55
N GLU A 39 10.19 -7.37 1.40
CA GLU A 39 8.99 -8.22 1.42
C GLU A 39 8.22 -8.09 2.73
N GLU A 40 8.95 -8.04 3.85
CA GLU A 40 8.40 -7.83 5.19
C GLU A 40 7.65 -6.50 5.32
N ALA A 41 8.24 -5.39 4.87
CA ALA A 41 7.59 -4.09 4.94
C ALA A 41 6.37 -3.97 4.01
N ALA A 42 6.41 -4.63 2.84
CA ALA A 42 5.27 -4.67 1.93
C ALA A 42 4.12 -5.52 2.49
N GLU A 43 4.43 -6.64 3.14
CA GLU A 43 3.45 -7.49 3.82
C GLU A 43 2.83 -6.77 5.03
N GLU A 44 3.65 -6.13 5.87
CA GLU A 44 3.18 -5.34 7.00
C GLU A 44 2.22 -4.24 6.54
N LEU A 45 2.57 -3.49 5.48
CA LEU A 45 1.68 -2.46 4.94
C LEU A 45 0.34 -3.02 4.43
N LEU A 46 0.33 -4.22 3.84
CA LEU A 46 -0.91 -4.85 3.36
C LEU A 46 -1.79 -5.38 4.50
N ILE A 47 -1.20 -5.75 5.63
CA ILE A 47 -1.91 -6.29 6.81
C ILE A 47 -2.36 -5.16 7.75
N ALA A 48 -1.42 -4.29 8.14
CA ALA A 48 -1.63 -3.22 9.11
C ALA A 48 -2.25 -1.96 8.46
N GLY A 49 -2.09 -1.79 7.15
CA GLY A 49 -2.58 -0.62 6.42
C GLY A 49 -1.65 0.60 6.52
N GLU A 50 -0.55 0.51 7.26
CA GLU A 50 0.47 1.56 7.34
C GLU A 50 1.85 0.98 7.68
N VAL A 51 2.90 1.67 7.26
CA VAL A 51 4.29 1.36 7.61
C VAL A 51 5.09 2.65 7.74
N HIS A 52 5.97 2.70 8.75
CA HIS A 52 6.80 3.84 9.08
C HIS A 52 8.28 3.43 9.20
N PRO A 53 9.22 4.39 9.27
CA PRO A 53 10.57 4.09 9.68
C PRO A 53 10.60 3.31 11.01
N PRO A 54 11.46 2.29 11.15
CA PRO A 54 12.57 1.94 10.27
C PRO A 54 12.25 0.97 9.11
N LEU A 55 11.03 0.44 9.01
CA LEU A 55 10.67 -0.57 7.99
C LEU A 55 10.60 0.02 6.57
N SER A 56 10.38 1.32 6.47
CA SER A 56 10.40 2.08 5.23
C SER A 56 11.22 3.37 5.39
N ARG A 57 11.62 3.98 4.26
CA ARG A 57 12.33 5.28 4.28
C ARG A 57 11.43 6.46 4.66
N ARG A 58 10.13 6.29 4.53
CA ARG A 58 9.06 7.29 4.65
C ARG A 58 7.80 6.60 5.14
N SER A 59 6.87 7.33 5.73
CA SER A 59 5.57 6.77 6.07
C SER A 59 4.78 6.43 4.81
N LEU A 60 4.19 5.23 4.75
CA LEU A 60 3.25 4.82 3.72
C LEU A 60 1.96 4.36 4.38
N GLU A 61 0.82 4.71 3.78
CA GLU A 61 -0.50 4.26 4.22
C GLU A 61 -1.26 3.66 3.04
N LEU A 62 -1.92 2.53 3.27
CA LEU A 62 -2.81 1.88 2.33
C LEU A 62 -4.24 1.98 2.86
N ARG A 63 -5.07 2.78 2.20
CA ARG A 63 -6.46 3.02 2.60
C ARG A 63 -7.41 2.34 1.61
N PRO A 64 -8.35 1.49 2.06
CA PRO A 64 -9.38 0.97 1.18
C PRO A 64 -10.25 2.13 0.68
N LEU A 65 -10.48 2.15 -0.63
CA LEU A 65 -11.42 3.03 -1.28
C LEU A 65 -12.82 2.46 -0.99
N ARG A 66 -13.39 2.86 0.15
CA ARG A 66 -14.79 2.53 0.42
C ARG A 66 -15.62 3.22 -0.66
N GLY A 67 -16.18 2.44 -1.58
CA GLY A 67 -17.27 2.90 -2.42
C GLY A 67 -18.36 3.43 -1.49
N GLY A 68 -18.74 4.69 -1.67
CA GLY A 68 -19.88 5.28 -0.98
C GLY A 68 -21.18 4.55 -1.30
#